data_AF-A0A6H5L3T6-F1
#
_entry.id   AF-A0A6H5L3T6-F1
#
_cell.length_a   1.000
_cell.length_b   1.000
_cell.length_c   1.000
_cell.angle_alpha   90.00
_cell.angle_beta   90.00
_cell.angle_gamma   90.00
#
_symmetry.space_group_name_H-M   'P 1'
#
loop_
_entity.id
_entity.type
_entity.pdbx_description
1 polymer ?
#
loop_
_entity_poly.entity_id
_entity_poly.type
_entity_poly.pdbx_seq_one_letter_code
_entity_poly.pdbx_strand_id
1 'polypeptide(L)'
;MDSLRHLLKKKVDFVSSPEHDGNPPTDEQLASFLRNLTTETGLALRGTPPGVREVVREKFAEAGWDVRSNTATRDEPPTVDELQAFLEGTIEALETFDPPVEPTEEELEDPALACQRLWDLDTNRLTPEDEYSINLQSGKKPYQEGDRASDPLFNYVKDCVFEKPTYSAFLKLLDNYTAAVGTGEVVTGEERQETVDFIEAIMSTPCMRYAHAYLVSKGQAPESETDFKNLLHQTWFAMYSRSRGSDDSSGFEHVFVGESKRGEITGLHNWIQMYSEEKSGRLDYMGYIFPRKRGYEDTPAETEQLVTVQFEWNGELKEISSSFVGVSPEFEIALYTLLFLLDQEKTIVDCGPYRVQVTTYIFREDGKKYIGSAFPGEG
;
A
#
# COMPACT_ATOMS: atom_id res chain seq x y z
N MET A 1 10.96 -3.91 3.58
CA MET A 1 11.83 -3.91 4.78
C MET A 1 12.52 -5.26 5.04
N ASP A 2 11.90 -6.41 4.73
CA ASP A 2 12.48 -7.73 5.03
C ASP A 2 13.75 -8.05 4.23
N SER A 3 13.80 -7.67 2.95
CA SER A 3 15.00 -7.79 2.11
C SER A 3 16.20 -7.04 2.72
N LEU A 4 15.98 -5.81 3.19
CA LEU A 4 16.98 -5.00 3.88
C LEU A 4 17.42 -5.63 5.22
N ARG A 5 16.48 -6.14 6.02
CA ARG A 5 16.81 -6.84 7.28
C ARG A 5 17.62 -8.10 7.03
N HIS A 6 17.25 -8.91 6.04
CA HIS A 6 17.98 -10.10 5.65
C HIS A 6 19.40 -9.78 5.17
N LEU A 7 19.54 -8.74 4.35
CA LEU A 7 20.84 -8.22 3.91
C LEU A 7 21.71 -7.83 5.11
N LEU A 8 21.19 -7.01 6.01
CA LEU A 8 21.95 -6.54 7.18
C LEU A 8 22.35 -7.70 8.10
N LYS A 9 21.45 -8.68 8.35
CA LYS A 9 21.76 -9.89 9.13
C LYS A 9 22.91 -10.69 8.51
N LYS A 10 22.90 -10.88 7.19
CA LYS A 10 24.00 -11.53 6.47
C LYS A 10 25.33 -10.77 6.59
N LYS A 11 25.28 -9.44 6.68
CA LYS A 11 26.47 -8.59 6.85
C LYS A 11 27.00 -8.65 8.28
N VAL A 12 26.13 -8.74 9.28
CA VAL A 12 26.53 -9.03 10.67
C VAL A 12 27.29 -10.35 10.71
N ASP A 13 26.70 -11.42 10.17
CA ASP A 13 27.33 -12.75 10.15
C ASP A 13 28.71 -12.74 9.47
N PHE A 14 28.85 -11.96 8.39
CA PHE A 14 30.11 -11.79 7.68
C PHE A 14 31.17 -11.06 8.53
N VAL A 15 30.79 -9.97 9.19
CA VAL A 15 31.70 -9.19 10.06
C VAL A 15 32.09 -9.99 11.31
N SER A 16 31.18 -10.81 11.83
CA SER A 16 31.41 -11.66 13.01
C SER A 16 32.13 -12.98 12.70
N SER A 17 32.31 -13.36 11.42
CA SER A 17 32.98 -14.61 11.04
C SER A 17 34.51 -14.51 11.20
N PRO A 18 35.16 -15.42 11.95
CA PRO A 18 36.59 -15.36 12.28
C PRO A 18 37.53 -15.80 11.14
N GLU A 19 37.36 -15.29 9.92
CA GLU A 19 38.23 -15.60 8.78
C GLU A 19 39.00 -14.39 8.26
N HIS A 20 39.86 -13.80 9.08
CA HIS A 20 40.93 -12.92 8.58
C HIS A 20 42.27 -13.38 9.19
N ASP A 21 42.92 -14.40 8.61
CA ASP A 21 44.35 -14.81 8.76
C ASP A 21 45.15 -14.34 10.00
N GLY A 22 44.55 -14.34 11.20
CA GLY A 22 45.11 -13.76 12.42
C GLY A 22 45.39 -12.24 12.39
N ASN A 23 45.02 -11.51 11.33
CA ASN A 23 45.29 -10.07 11.17
C ASN A 23 43.98 -9.26 11.08
N PRO A 24 43.87 -8.13 11.79
CA PRO A 24 42.71 -7.25 11.66
C PRO A 24 42.58 -6.71 10.22
N PRO A 25 41.35 -6.45 9.74
CA PRO A 25 41.13 -5.88 8.40
C PRO A 25 41.80 -4.51 8.27
N THR A 26 42.33 -4.23 7.08
CA THR A 26 42.94 -2.93 6.77
C THR A 26 41.88 -1.84 6.56
N ASP A 27 42.27 -0.59 6.73
CA ASP A 27 41.44 0.60 6.45
C ASP A 27 40.78 0.56 5.06
N GLU A 28 41.52 0.08 4.05
CA GLU A 28 41.03 -0.04 2.68
C GLU A 28 39.97 -1.15 2.53
N GLN A 29 40.13 -2.28 3.25
CA GLN A 29 39.14 -3.35 3.29
C GLN A 29 37.85 -2.89 3.95
N LEU A 30 37.94 -2.16 5.06
CA LEU A 30 36.78 -1.60 5.77
C LEU A 30 36.05 -0.55 4.93
N ALA A 31 36.78 0.37 4.29
CA ALA A 31 36.20 1.34 3.38
C ALA A 31 35.55 0.67 2.15
N SER A 32 36.13 -0.42 1.63
CA SER A 32 35.53 -1.19 0.54
C SER A 32 34.26 -1.92 0.97
N PHE A 33 34.23 -2.44 2.20
CA PHE A 33 33.04 -3.06 2.77
C PHE A 33 31.89 -2.04 2.84
N LEU A 34 32.14 -0.84 3.37
CA LEU A 34 31.11 0.20 3.47
C LEU A 34 30.59 0.67 2.10
N ARG A 35 31.47 0.85 1.10
CA ARG A 35 31.02 1.18 -0.28
C ARG A 35 30.09 0.14 -0.86
N ASN A 36 30.42 -1.14 -0.67
CA ASN A 36 29.59 -2.25 -1.14
C ASN A 36 28.28 -2.31 -0.36
N LEU A 37 28.34 -2.14 0.97
CA LEU A 37 27.17 -2.10 1.82
C LEU A 37 26.23 -0.96 1.42
N THR A 38 26.73 0.26 1.20
CA THR A 38 25.92 1.40 0.72
C THR A 38 25.23 1.11 -0.61
N THR A 39 25.92 0.42 -1.52
CA THR A 39 25.35 0.04 -2.81
C THR A 39 24.22 -0.97 -2.63
N GLU A 40 24.46 -2.03 -1.84
CA GLU A 40 23.48 -3.09 -1.58
C GLU A 40 22.29 -2.60 -0.75
N THR A 41 22.52 -1.76 0.28
CA THR A 41 21.44 -1.14 1.05
C THR A 41 20.67 -0.14 0.20
N GLY A 42 21.33 0.62 -0.68
CA GLY A 42 20.67 1.51 -1.64
C GLY A 42 19.73 0.76 -2.58
N LEU A 43 20.11 -0.44 -3.02
CA LEU A 43 19.22 -1.33 -3.78
C LEU A 43 18.08 -1.87 -2.92
N ALA A 44 18.36 -2.34 -1.70
CA ALA A 44 17.36 -2.87 -0.78
C ALA A 44 16.39 -1.80 -0.22
N LEU A 45 16.76 -0.51 -0.31
CA LEU A 45 15.94 0.66 0.02
C LEU A 45 15.04 1.13 -1.14
N ARG A 46 15.18 0.55 -2.34
CA ARG A 46 14.22 0.79 -3.41
C ARG A 46 12.84 0.29 -2.96
N GLY A 47 11.80 1.06 -3.23
CA GLY A 47 10.43 0.78 -2.79
C GLY A 47 10.16 0.90 -1.28
N THR A 48 11.17 1.02 -0.41
CA THR A 48 10.91 1.23 1.03
C THR A 48 10.31 2.62 1.30
N PRO A 49 9.48 2.76 2.36
CA PRO A 49 8.95 4.05 2.79
C PRO A 49 10.06 5.09 3.01
N PRO A 50 9.80 6.39 2.77
CA PRO A 50 10.79 7.45 2.97
C PRO A 50 11.40 7.47 4.38
N GLY A 51 10.58 7.22 5.42
CA GLY A 51 11.05 7.17 6.81
C GLY A 51 12.12 6.10 7.06
N VAL A 52 12.00 4.93 6.42
CA VAL A 52 13.00 3.85 6.50
C VAL A 52 14.33 4.29 5.88
N ARG A 53 14.29 5.05 4.78
CA ARG A 53 15.49 5.58 4.13
C ARG A 53 16.22 6.60 5.00
N GLU A 54 15.47 7.42 5.74
CA GLU A 54 16.07 8.37 6.68
C GLU A 54 16.69 7.66 7.88
N VAL A 55 16.03 6.65 8.46
CA VAL A 55 16.64 5.83 9.53
C VAL A 55 17.97 5.22 9.08
N VAL A 56 18.00 4.60 7.89
CA VAL A 56 19.26 4.03 7.38
C VAL A 56 20.29 5.13 7.14
N ARG A 57 19.90 6.28 6.58
CA ARG A 57 20.82 7.40 6.37
C ARG A 57 21.42 7.91 7.69
N GLU A 58 20.60 8.08 8.71
CA GLU A 58 21.03 8.50 10.05
C GLU A 58 22.02 7.51 10.65
N LYS A 59 21.74 6.19 10.56
CA LYS A 59 22.66 5.16 11.04
C LYS A 59 23.99 5.12 10.30
N PHE A 60 23.99 5.30 8.98
CA PHE A 60 25.25 5.42 8.24
C PHE A 60 26.02 6.69 8.63
N ALA A 61 25.32 7.80 8.85
CA ALA A 61 25.94 9.05 9.31
C ALA A 61 26.55 8.93 10.71
N GLU A 62 25.87 8.25 11.65
CA GLU A 62 26.40 7.88 12.98
C GLU A 62 27.69 7.04 12.86
N ALA A 63 27.76 6.15 11.86
CA ALA A 63 28.96 5.36 11.55
C ALA A 63 30.05 6.15 10.80
N GLY A 64 29.86 7.45 10.57
CA GLY A 64 30.81 8.32 9.87
C GLY A 64 30.87 8.07 8.36
N TRP A 65 29.74 7.73 7.74
CA TRP A 65 29.62 7.47 6.30
C TRP A 65 28.48 8.27 5.68
N ASP A 66 28.76 9.02 4.61
CA ASP A 66 27.74 9.71 3.83
C ASP A 66 27.24 8.82 2.69
N VAL A 67 25.99 8.39 2.80
CA VAL A 67 25.29 7.56 1.81
C VAL A 67 25.16 8.26 0.45
N ARG A 68 25.05 9.59 0.40
CA ARG A 68 24.83 10.34 -0.85
C ARG A 68 26.09 10.46 -1.68
N SER A 69 27.20 10.84 -1.05
CA SER A 69 28.50 10.92 -1.71
C SER A 69 29.22 9.57 -1.78
N ASN A 70 28.75 8.58 -1.00
CA ASN A 70 29.39 7.28 -0.81
C ASN A 70 30.84 7.39 -0.34
N THR A 71 31.08 8.27 0.64
CA THR A 71 32.41 8.57 1.20
C THR A 71 32.39 8.64 2.72
N ALA A 72 33.56 8.44 3.34
CA ALA A 72 33.73 8.61 4.77
C ALA A 72 33.63 10.10 5.16
N THR A 73 32.97 10.37 6.28
CA THR A 73 32.87 11.71 6.89
C THR A 73 33.78 11.90 8.10
N ARG A 74 34.55 10.87 8.44
CA ARG A 74 35.56 10.86 9.51
C ARG A 74 36.94 10.48 8.96
N ASP A 75 37.98 10.92 9.68
CA ASP A 75 39.38 10.71 9.28
C ASP A 75 39.85 9.26 9.51
N GLU A 76 39.35 8.59 10.55
CA GLU A 76 39.69 7.21 10.90
C GLU A 76 38.55 6.25 10.52
N PRO A 77 38.84 5.09 9.90
CA PRO A 77 37.81 4.12 9.53
C PRO A 77 37.20 3.41 10.76
N PRO A 78 35.97 2.87 10.63
CA PRO A 78 35.36 2.11 11.71
C PRO A 78 36.18 0.90 12.13
N THR A 79 36.24 0.63 13.43
CA THR A 79 36.70 -0.67 13.90
C THR A 79 35.69 -1.77 13.55
N VAL A 80 36.11 -3.04 13.61
CA VAL A 80 35.21 -4.20 13.42
C VAL A 80 34.06 -4.17 14.44
N ASP A 81 34.35 -3.83 15.70
CA ASP A 81 33.35 -3.72 16.76
C ASP A 81 32.36 -2.58 16.48
N GLU A 82 32.84 -1.45 15.97
CA GLU A 82 31.98 -0.33 15.53
C GLU A 82 31.10 -0.71 14.34
N LEU A 83 31.61 -1.47 13.37
CA LEU A 83 30.82 -1.98 12.24
C LEU A 83 29.73 -2.93 12.71
N GLN A 84 30.06 -3.85 13.61
CA GLN A 84 29.08 -4.78 14.15
C GLN A 84 27.98 -4.04 14.91
N ALA A 85 28.35 -3.13 15.82
CA ALA A 85 27.40 -2.33 16.57
C ALA A 85 26.52 -1.45 15.65
N PHE A 86 27.08 -0.89 14.59
CA PHE A 86 26.34 -0.16 13.57
C PHE A 86 25.31 -1.05 12.85
N LEU A 87 25.71 -2.24 12.39
CA LEU A 87 24.82 -3.15 11.67
C LEU A 87 23.68 -3.66 12.56
N GLU A 88 24.01 -4.11 13.78
CA GLU A 88 23.03 -4.57 14.77
C GLU A 88 22.08 -3.44 15.18
N GLY A 89 22.63 -2.26 15.48
CA GLY A 89 21.84 -1.07 15.81
C GLY A 89 20.96 -0.58 14.65
N THR A 90 21.38 -0.79 13.40
CA THR A 90 20.54 -0.51 12.22
C THR A 90 19.39 -1.51 12.12
N ILE A 91 19.64 -2.80 12.36
CA ILE A 91 18.59 -3.83 12.37
C ILE A 91 17.56 -3.53 13.46
N GLU A 92 18.02 -3.24 14.69
CA GLU A 92 17.15 -2.91 15.82
C GLU A 92 16.33 -1.64 15.53
N ALA A 93 16.96 -0.59 15.00
CA ALA A 93 16.26 0.64 14.63
C ALA A 93 15.19 0.39 13.56
N LEU A 94 15.43 -0.50 12.60
CA LEU A 94 14.45 -0.89 11.59
C LEU A 94 13.34 -1.79 12.15
N GLU A 95 13.65 -2.67 13.11
CA GLU A 95 12.68 -3.56 13.77
C GLU A 95 11.75 -2.81 14.73
N THR A 96 12.24 -1.71 15.31
CA THR A 96 11.51 -0.86 16.26
C THR A 96 11.05 0.46 15.64
N PHE A 97 11.25 0.65 14.33
CA PHE A 97 10.91 1.90 13.66
C PHE A 97 9.40 2.16 13.74
N ASP A 98 9.05 3.22 14.46
CA ASP A 98 7.70 3.76 14.50
C ASP A 98 7.72 5.22 14.03
N PRO A 99 7.26 5.53 12.80
CA PRO A 99 7.27 6.90 12.31
C PRO A 99 6.27 7.78 13.07
N PRO A 100 6.55 9.08 13.23
CA PRO A 100 5.62 10.00 13.88
C PRO A 100 4.33 10.14 13.05
N VAL A 101 3.21 9.95 13.74
CA VAL A 101 1.85 9.92 13.17
C VAL A 101 1.02 11.16 13.50
N GLU A 102 1.58 12.14 14.21
CA GLU A 102 0.87 13.38 14.50
C GLU A 102 0.85 14.29 13.26
N PRO A 103 -0.32 14.83 12.89
CA PRO A 103 -0.44 15.71 11.73
C PRO A 103 0.19 17.08 12.00
N THR A 104 0.79 17.67 10.97
CA THR A 104 1.28 19.05 11.03
C THR A 104 0.16 20.06 10.82
N GLU A 105 0.37 21.33 11.20
CA GLU A 105 -0.62 22.40 10.93
C GLU A 105 -0.92 22.53 9.43
N GLU A 106 0.11 22.43 8.57
CA GLU A 106 -0.04 22.49 7.11
C GLU A 106 -0.88 21.32 6.58
N GLU A 107 -0.65 20.11 7.08
CA GLU A 107 -1.45 18.92 6.72
C GLU A 107 -2.93 19.09 7.15
N LEU A 108 -3.17 19.67 8.33
CA LEU A 108 -4.52 19.93 8.82
C LEU A 108 -5.27 20.98 7.98
N GLU A 109 -4.56 21.88 7.30
CA GLU A 109 -5.13 22.89 6.41
C GLU A 109 -5.39 22.36 4.99
N ASP A 110 -4.58 21.41 4.51
CA ASP A 110 -4.71 20.82 3.17
C ASP A 110 -4.84 19.28 3.20
N PRO A 111 -6.05 18.73 2.95
CA PRO A 111 -6.27 17.29 2.86
C PRO A 111 -5.37 16.58 1.82
N ALA A 112 -4.90 17.27 0.78
CA ALA A 112 -3.98 16.68 -0.19
C ALA A 112 -2.61 16.35 0.45
N LEU A 113 -2.11 17.21 1.35
CA LEU A 113 -0.89 16.95 2.11
C LEU A 113 -1.08 15.77 3.08
N ALA A 114 -2.26 15.67 3.71
CA ALA A 114 -2.59 14.52 4.55
C ALA A 114 -2.62 13.19 3.75
N CYS A 115 -3.13 13.21 2.52
CA CYS A 115 -3.13 12.03 1.63
C CYS A 115 -1.71 11.65 1.18
N GLN A 116 -0.87 12.63 0.89
CA GLN A 116 0.56 12.40 0.64
C GLN A 116 1.24 11.80 1.89
N ARG A 117 0.89 12.28 3.08
CA ARG A 117 1.42 11.75 4.34
C ARG A 117 1.01 10.30 4.59
N LEU A 118 -0.23 9.92 4.26
CA LEU A 118 -0.67 8.52 4.29
C LEU A 118 0.18 7.63 3.37
N TRP A 119 0.54 8.12 2.18
CA TRP A 119 1.43 7.40 1.27
C TRP A 119 2.82 7.18 1.89
N ASP A 120 3.37 8.19 2.57
CA ASP A 120 4.68 8.06 3.21
C ASP A 120 4.66 7.12 4.43
N LEU A 121 3.50 6.98 5.07
CA LEU A 121 3.26 6.12 6.23
C LEU A 121 2.76 4.71 5.90
N ASP A 122 2.54 4.39 4.63
CA ASP A 122 2.19 3.03 4.18
C ASP A 122 3.44 2.13 4.21
N THR A 123 3.78 1.66 5.42
CA THR A 123 4.95 0.82 5.68
C THR A 123 4.84 -0.60 5.13
N ASN A 124 3.63 -1.01 4.75
CA ASN A 124 3.31 -2.32 4.20
C ASN A 124 3.14 -2.30 2.68
N ARG A 125 3.28 -1.13 2.02
CA ARG A 125 3.35 -1.03 0.55
C ARG A 125 4.43 -1.94 -0.01
N LEU A 126 4.09 -2.61 -1.09
CA LEU A 126 4.96 -3.52 -1.82
C LEU A 126 5.92 -2.76 -2.74
N THR A 127 7.10 -3.36 -2.88
CA THR A 127 8.14 -2.89 -3.79
C THR A 127 7.98 -3.53 -5.17
N PRO A 128 7.76 -2.75 -6.24
CA PRO A 128 7.74 -3.27 -7.62
C PRO A 128 9.07 -3.94 -7.98
N GLU A 129 9.04 -4.95 -8.84
CA GLU A 129 10.18 -5.79 -9.28
C GLU A 129 10.85 -6.63 -8.17
N ASP A 130 10.46 -6.45 -6.90
CA ASP A 130 10.88 -7.29 -5.79
C ASP A 130 9.71 -8.12 -5.25
N GLU A 131 8.73 -7.48 -4.61
CA GLU A 131 7.60 -8.15 -3.97
C GLU A 131 6.49 -8.51 -4.95
N TYR A 132 6.39 -7.78 -6.06
CA TYR A 132 5.47 -8.08 -7.16
C TYR A 132 6.02 -7.57 -8.50
N SER A 133 5.47 -8.08 -9.60
CA SER A 133 5.72 -7.60 -10.95
C SER A 133 4.43 -7.62 -11.76
N ILE A 134 4.20 -6.57 -12.54
CA ILE A 134 3.13 -6.48 -13.52
C ILE A 134 3.68 -6.55 -14.94
N ASN A 135 2.83 -6.97 -15.88
CA ASN A 135 3.07 -7.06 -17.31
C ASN A 135 2.05 -6.18 -18.04
N LEU A 136 2.44 -4.94 -18.34
CA LEU A 136 1.52 -3.95 -18.92
C LEU A 136 1.17 -4.23 -20.39
N GLN A 137 2.02 -5.01 -21.09
CA GLN A 137 1.80 -5.39 -22.48
C GLN A 137 1.55 -4.18 -23.38
N SER A 138 0.46 -4.16 -24.17
CA SER A 138 0.16 -3.05 -25.08
C SER A 138 -0.97 -2.17 -24.57
N GLY A 139 -0.76 -0.85 -24.72
CA GLY A 139 -1.75 0.15 -24.35
C GLY A 139 -2.80 0.39 -25.43
N LYS A 140 -3.95 0.88 -25.00
CA LYS A 140 -5.04 1.33 -25.87
C LYS A 140 -5.77 2.55 -25.32
N LYS A 141 -6.60 3.14 -26.15
CA LYS A 141 -7.54 4.18 -25.75
C LYS A 141 -8.83 3.53 -25.25
N PRO A 142 -9.62 4.21 -24.40
CA PRO A 142 -10.84 3.63 -23.86
C PRO A 142 -11.83 3.15 -24.92
N TYR A 143 -11.93 3.89 -26.03
CA TYR A 143 -12.86 3.59 -27.13
C TYR A 143 -12.34 2.56 -28.13
N GLN A 144 -11.09 2.09 -27.98
CA GLN A 144 -10.53 1.09 -28.88
C GLN A 144 -10.96 -0.31 -28.42
N GLU A 145 -11.73 -0.97 -29.26
CA GLU A 145 -12.12 -2.35 -29.07
C GLU A 145 -10.95 -3.32 -29.27
N GLY A 146 -11.09 -4.50 -28.66
CA GLY A 146 -10.16 -5.61 -28.81
C GLY A 146 -9.19 -5.73 -27.64
N ASP A 147 -8.86 -6.99 -27.37
CA ASP A 147 -7.83 -7.36 -26.42
C ASP A 147 -6.43 -6.95 -26.92
N ARG A 148 -5.66 -6.30 -26.04
CA ARG A 148 -4.29 -5.85 -26.26
C ARG A 148 -3.30 -6.48 -25.28
N ALA A 149 -3.76 -7.45 -24.50
CA ALA A 149 -2.99 -8.15 -23.51
C ALA A 149 -3.35 -9.65 -23.54
N SER A 150 -2.52 -10.46 -24.20
CA SER A 150 -2.72 -11.90 -24.26
C SER A 150 -2.34 -12.64 -22.98
N ASP A 151 -1.59 -11.97 -22.10
CA ASP A 151 -1.10 -12.51 -20.83
C ASP A 151 -1.79 -11.80 -19.64
N PRO A 152 -1.72 -12.37 -18.42
CA PRO A 152 -2.17 -11.71 -17.21
C PRO A 152 -1.45 -10.37 -16.95
N LEU A 153 -2.12 -9.44 -16.25
CA LEU A 153 -1.52 -8.21 -15.74
C LEU A 153 -0.46 -8.51 -14.69
N PHE A 154 -0.68 -9.48 -13.79
CA PHE A 154 0.28 -9.79 -12.74
C PHE A 154 1.18 -10.96 -13.15
N ASN A 155 2.48 -10.70 -13.32
CA ASN A 155 3.47 -11.77 -13.50
C ASN A 155 3.60 -12.61 -12.21
N TYR A 156 3.74 -11.91 -11.08
CA TYR A 156 3.76 -12.52 -9.76
C TYR A 156 3.46 -11.51 -8.67
N VAL A 157 2.99 -12.03 -7.54
CA VAL A 157 3.05 -11.40 -6.21
C VAL A 157 3.64 -12.45 -5.28
N LYS A 158 4.70 -12.14 -4.53
CA LYS A 158 5.37 -13.11 -3.66
C LYS A 158 4.42 -13.60 -2.57
N ASP A 159 4.38 -14.91 -2.32
CA ASP A 159 3.46 -15.49 -1.33
C ASP A 159 3.64 -14.92 0.09
N CYS A 160 4.87 -14.59 0.48
CA CYS A 160 5.18 -13.97 1.79
C CYS A 160 4.48 -12.62 2.01
N VAL A 161 4.00 -11.96 0.95
CA VAL A 161 3.18 -10.75 1.06
C VAL A 161 1.87 -11.05 1.77
N PHE A 162 1.22 -12.16 1.42
CA PHE A 162 -0.08 -12.54 1.95
C PHE A 162 0.00 -13.14 3.37
N GLU A 163 1.21 -13.39 3.86
CA GLU A 163 1.48 -13.77 5.25
C GLU A 163 1.55 -12.54 6.17
N LYS A 164 1.69 -11.33 5.63
CA LYS A 164 1.66 -10.09 6.41
C LYS A 164 0.28 -9.95 7.07
N PRO A 165 0.20 -9.52 8.35
CA PRO A 165 -1.07 -9.53 9.09
C PRO A 165 -2.23 -8.78 8.41
N THR A 166 -1.97 -7.58 7.86
CA THR A 166 -3.03 -6.76 7.23
C THR A 166 -3.52 -7.36 5.91
N TYR A 167 -2.61 -7.89 5.09
CA TYR A 167 -2.95 -8.59 3.84
C TYR A 167 -3.70 -9.89 4.10
N SER A 168 -3.24 -10.71 5.06
CA SER A 168 -3.88 -11.97 5.42
C SER A 168 -5.31 -11.74 5.91
N ALA A 169 -5.52 -10.76 6.79
CA ALA A 169 -6.85 -10.42 7.29
C ALA A 169 -7.75 -9.86 6.17
N PHE A 170 -7.21 -9.03 5.28
CA PHE A 170 -7.96 -8.51 4.14
C PHE A 170 -8.40 -9.60 3.15
N LEU A 171 -7.54 -10.57 2.85
CA LEU A 171 -7.88 -11.70 1.97
C LEU A 171 -9.04 -12.53 2.52
N LYS A 172 -9.04 -12.81 3.84
CA LYS A 172 -10.16 -13.52 4.49
C LYS A 172 -11.49 -12.80 4.27
N LEU A 173 -11.49 -11.47 4.36
CA LEU A 173 -12.68 -10.69 4.07
C LEU A 173 -13.14 -10.85 2.63
N LEU A 174 -12.23 -10.76 1.64
CA LEU A 174 -12.57 -10.93 0.22
C LEU A 174 -13.13 -12.35 -0.09
N ASP A 175 -12.59 -13.38 0.56
CA ASP A 175 -13.01 -14.77 0.36
C ASP A 175 -14.47 -15.00 0.80
N ASN A 176 -14.92 -14.33 1.86
CA ASN A 176 -16.32 -14.41 2.32
C ASN A 176 -17.32 -13.99 1.24
N TYR A 177 -17.01 -12.89 0.53
CA TYR A 177 -17.90 -12.38 -0.51
C TYR A 177 -17.86 -13.23 -1.77
N THR A 178 -16.73 -13.90 -2.06
CA THR A 178 -16.66 -14.89 -3.14
C THR A 178 -17.56 -16.09 -2.87
N ALA A 179 -17.65 -16.53 -1.61
CA ALA A 179 -18.53 -17.63 -1.19
C ALA A 179 -20.03 -17.25 -1.18
N ALA A 180 -20.35 -15.97 -0.96
CA ALA A 180 -21.73 -15.47 -0.86
C ALA A 180 -22.46 -15.37 -2.21
N VAL A 181 -21.75 -15.36 -3.35
CA VAL A 181 -22.33 -15.36 -4.71
C VAL A 181 -23.15 -16.63 -4.94
N GLY A 182 -24.43 -16.60 -4.57
CA GLY A 182 -25.39 -17.71 -4.79
C GLY A 182 -26.26 -18.11 -3.60
N THR A 183 -26.10 -17.51 -2.42
CA THR A 183 -26.95 -17.79 -1.23
C THR A 183 -27.36 -16.49 -0.53
N GLY A 184 -28.55 -16.46 0.09
CA GLY A 184 -28.98 -15.31 0.89
C GLY A 184 -28.00 -15.04 2.03
N GLU A 185 -27.54 -13.79 2.16
CA GLU A 185 -26.44 -13.39 3.04
C GLU A 185 -26.82 -13.59 4.52
N VAL A 186 -26.11 -14.48 5.20
CA VAL A 186 -26.22 -14.64 6.66
C VAL A 186 -24.83 -14.48 7.24
N VAL A 187 -24.57 -13.30 7.80
CA VAL A 187 -23.29 -12.99 8.44
C VAL A 187 -23.03 -13.96 9.60
N THR A 188 -22.06 -14.84 9.43
CA THR A 188 -21.64 -15.88 10.37
C THR A 188 -20.84 -15.29 11.54
N GLY A 189 -20.62 -16.09 12.59
CA GLY A 189 -19.76 -15.67 13.70
C GLY A 189 -18.28 -15.52 13.30
N GLU A 190 -17.85 -16.25 12.28
CA GLU A 190 -16.48 -16.22 11.74
C GLU A 190 -16.24 -14.92 10.96
N GLU A 191 -17.14 -14.55 10.05
CA GLU A 191 -17.06 -13.30 9.27
C GLU A 191 -17.02 -12.05 10.17
N ARG A 192 -17.75 -12.08 11.30
CA ARG A 192 -17.68 -11.01 12.31
C ARG A 192 -16.32 -10.95 12.98
N GLN A 193 -15.72 -12.10 13.28
CA GLN A 193 -14.39 -12.13 13.89
C GLN A 193 -13.33 -11.66 12.90
N GLU A 194 -13.42 -12.04 11.62
CA GLU A 194 -12.49 -11.59 10.58
C GLU A 194 -12.57 -10.07 10.36
N THR A 195 -13.77 -9.49 10.46
CA THR A 195 -13.95 -8.03 10.45
C THR A 195 -13.23 -7.37 11.61
N VAL A 196 -13.36 -7.91 12.83
CA VAL A 196 -12.67 -7.40 14.02
C VAL A 196 -11.15 -7.55 13.85
N ASP A 197 -10.67 -8.72 13.43
CA ASP A 197 -9.26 -9.02 13.24
C ASP A 197 -8.63 -8.08 12.20
N PHE A 198 -9.33 -7.79 11.11
CA PHE A 198 -8.87 -6.84 10.10
C PHE A 198 -8.78 -5.41 10.65
N ILE A 199 -9.81 -4.92 11.34
CA ILE A 199 -9.79 -3.58 11.94
C ILE A 199 -8.65 -3.46 12.97
N GLU A 200 -8.46 -4.47 13.81
CA GLU A 200 -7.34 -4.52 14.77
C GLU A 200 -5.98 -4.49 14.06
N ALA A 201 -5.81 -5.30 13.00
CA ALA A 201 -4.58 -5.36 12.24
C ALA A 201 -4.22 -4.01 11.61
N ILE A 202 -5.17 -3.36 10.92
CA ILE A 202 -4.89 -2.08 10.25
C ILE A 202 -4.67 -0.95 11.27
N MET A 203 -5.36 -0.94 12.41
CA MET A 203 -5.21 0.10 13.44
C MET A 203 -3.84 0.09 14.11
N SER A 204 -3.12 -1.03 14.08
CA SER A 204 -1.73 -1.10 14.56
C SER A 204 -0.72 -0.38 13.64
N THR A 205 -1.13 -0.03 12.41
CA THR A 205 -0.23 0.54 11.40
C THR A 205 -0.04 2.04 11.60
N PRO A 206 1.12 2.62 11.22
CA PRO A 206 1.29 4.07 11.25
C PRO A 206 0.31 4.82 10.34
N CYS A 207 -0.06 4.21 9.20
CA CYS A 207 -1.01 4.79 8.25
C CYS A 207 -2.38 5.06 8.90
N MET A 208 -2.96 4.07 9.57
CA MET A 208 -4.26 4.23 10.24
C MET A 208 -4.18 5.08 11.51
N ARG A 209 -3.10 4.97 12.29
CA ARG A 209 -2.91 5.86 13.46
C ARG A 209 -2.83 7.32 13.05
N TYR A 210 -2.16 7.64 11.94
CA TYR A 210 -2.14 8.99 11.38
C TYR A 210 -3.54 9.43 10.93
N ALA A 211 -4.27 8.59 10.20
CA ALA A 211 -5.64 8.91 9.79
C ALA A 211 -6.54 9.20 11.00
N HIS A 212 -6.41 8.40 12.07
CA HIS A 212 -7.14 8.62 13.31
C HIS A 212 -6.76 9.95 13.97
N ALA A 213 -5.47 10.21 14.18
CA ALA A 213 -4.97 11.45 14.76
C ALA A 213 -5.43 12.69 13.96
N TYR A 214 -5.32 12.63 12.63
CA TYR A 214 -5.80 13.66 11.72
C TYR A 214 -7.29 13.96 11.92
N LEU A 215 -8.13 12.92 11.86
CA LEU A 215 -9.58 13.07 11.97
C LEU A 215 -10.00 13.56 13.35
N VAL A 216 -9.30 13.15 14.41
CA VAL A 216 -9.48 13.67 15.77
C VAL A 216 -9.16 15.17 15.83
N SER A 217 -8.01 15.59 15.30
CA SER A 217 -7.63 17.01 15.25
C SER A 217 -8.62 17.87 14.45
N LYS A 218 -9.26 17.29 13.42
CA LYS A 218 -10.32 17.95 12.63
C LYS A 218 -11.71 17.85 13.27
N GLY A 219 -11.86 17.18 14.40
CA GLY A 219 -13.15 16.97 15.09
C GLY A 219 -14.12 16.07 14.30
N GLN A 220 -13.62 15.22 13.42
CA GLN A 220 -14.40 14.31 12.57
C GLN A 220 -14.40 12.85 13.04
N ALA A 221 -13.58 12.52 14.05
CA ALA A 221 -13.52 11.20 14.65
C ALA A 221 -13.45 11.28 16.19
N PRO A 222 -13.90 10.24 16.91
CA PRO A 222 -13.72 10.16 18.36
C PRO A 222 -12.24 9.99 18.73
N GLU A 223 -11.83 10.58 19.86
CA GLU A 223 -10.47 10.46 20.39
C GLU A 223 -10.13 9.01 20.83
N SER A 224 -11.13 8.29 21.34
CA SER A 224 -10.98 6.89 21.77
C SER A 224 -10.75 5.97 20.59
N GLU A 225 -9.65 5.21 20.61
CA GLU A 225 -9.33 4.21 19.59
C GLU A 225 -10.45 3.17 19.46
N THR A 226 -11.03 2.72 20.58
CA THR A 226 -12.16 1.78 20.59
C THR A 226 -13.38 2.35 19.85
N ASP A 227 -13.69 3.63 20.07
CA ASP A 227 -14.83 4.27 19.39
C ASP A 227 -14.52 4.53 17.93
N PHE A 228 -13.27 4.79 17.59
CA PHE A 228 -12.84 4.90 16.19
C PHE A 228 -12.91 3.57 15.45
N LYS A 229 -12.52 2.46 16.10
CA LYS A 229 -12.73 1.10 15.57
C LYS A 229 -14.21 0.81 15.32
N ASN A 230 -15.09 1.23 16.24
CA ASN A 230 -16.53 1.14 16.04
C ASN A 230 -17.02 2.00 14.86
N LEU A 231 -16.45 3.20 14.67
CA LEU A 231 -16.74 4.06 13.53
C LEU A 231 -16.31 3.42 12.21
N LEU A 232 -15.12 2.80 12.16
CA LEU A 232 -14.65 2.05 11.00
C LEU A 232 -15.57 0.87 10.70
N HIS A 233 -15.93 0.10 11.73
CA HIS A 233 -16.89 -0.99 11.59
C HIS A 233 -18.21 -0.51 10.98
N GLN A 234 -18.76 0.60 11.49
CA GLN A 234 -20.00 1.18 10.98
C GLN A 234 -19.88 1.72 9.55
N THR A 235 -18.73 2.29 9.21
CA THR A 235 -18.51 2.90 7.90
C THR A 235 -18.35 1.84 6.81
N TRP A 236 -17.59 0.77 7.11
CA TRP A 236 -17.17 -0.20 6.11
C TRP A 236 -18.00 -1.49 6.13
N PHE A 237 -18.43 -1.96 7.29
CA PHE A 237 -18.98 -3.32 7.44
C PHE A 237 -20.44 -3.35 7.90
N ALA A 238 -21.03 -2.20 8.27
CA ALA A 238 -22.46 -2.17 8.53
C ALA A 238 -23.26 -2.31 7.22
N MET A 239 -24.24 -3.21 7.25
CA MET A 239 -25.18 -3.41 6.14
C MET A 239 -26.16 -2.23 6.05
N TYR A 240 -26.48 -1.80 4.83
CA TYR A 240 -27.50 -0.79 4.59
C TYR A 240 -28.28 -1.05 3.28
N SER A 241 -29.59 -0.83 3.31
CA SER A 241 -30.49 -0.98 2.16
C SER A 241 -30.37 0.20 1.17
N ARG A 242 -29.81 -0.03 -0.02
CA ARG A 242 -29.80 0.97 -1.12
C ARG A 242 -31.12 1.04 -1.92
N SER A 243 -32.07 0.13 -1.66
CA SER A 243 -33.39 0.09 -2.27
C SER A 243 -34.43 -0.41 -1.29
N ARG A 244 -35.56 0.30 -1.14
CA ARG A 244 -36.64 -0.06 -0.20
C ARG A 244 -36.92 -1.57 -0.15
N GLY A 245 -36.40 -2.25 0.87
CA GLY A 245 -36.81 -3.60 1.24
C GLY A 245 -35.74 -4.69 1.31
N SER A 246 -34.44 -4.41 1.07
CA SER A 246 -33.40 -5.42 1.30
C SER A 246 -32.05 -4.82 1.72
N ASP A 247 -31.54 -5.23 2.88
CA ASP A 247 -30.25 -4.83 3.45
C ASP A 247 -29.16 -5.78 2.93
N ASP A 248 -28.71 -5.61 1.70
CA ASP A 248 -27.93 -6.64 1.00
C ASP A 248 -26.49 -6.21 0.65
N SER A 249 -25.95 -5.13 1.22
CA SER A 249 -24.56 -4.75 0.92
C SER A 249 -23.89 -3.84 1.95
N SER A 250 -22.55 -3.86 1.98
CA SER A 250 -21.70 -3.04 2.87
C SER A 250 -20.76 -2.10 2.11
N GLY A 251 -20.19 -1.10 2.78
CA GLY A 251 -19.21 -0.19 2.18
C GLY A 251 -17.95 -0.91 1.69
N PHE A 252 -17.50 -1.93 2.42
CA PHE A 252 -16.36 -2.77 2.07
C PHE A 252 -16.59 -3.51 0.76
N GLU A 253 -17.75 -4.14 0.61
CA GLU A 253 -18.13 -4.87 -0.60
C GLU A 253 -18.11 -3.95 -1.84
N HIS A 254 -18.72 -2.76 -1.75
CA HIS A 254 -18.76 -1.82 -2.87
C HIS A 254 -17.40 -1.34 -3.33
N VAL A 255 -16.50 -1.12 -2.39
CA VAL A 255 -15.19 -0.49 -2.64
C VAL A 255 -14.16 -1.54 -3.05
N PHE A 256 -14.11 -2.67 -2.35
CA PHE A 256 -13.01 -3.63 -2.45
C PHE A 256 -13.37 -4.92 -3.20
N VAL A 257 -14.57 -5.45 -3.04
CA VAL A 257 -15.00 -6.71 -3.71
C VAL A 257 -15.42 -6.41 -5.16
N GLY A 258 -16.19 -5.33 -5.32
CA GLY A 258 -16.75 -4.92 -6.60
C GLY A 258 -18.10 -5.55 -6.88
N GLU A 259 -18.95 -4.80 -7.58
CA GLU A 259 -20.30 -5.22 -7.96
C GLU A 259 -20.49 -5.16 -9.48
N SER A 260 -21.26 -6.10 -10.01
CA SER A 260 -21.92 -5.94 -11.32
C SER A 260 -23.37 -5.51 -11.10
N LYS A 261 -23.76 -4.44 -11.79
CA LYS A 261 -25.13 -3.94 -11.78
C LYS A 261 -25.61 -3.74 -13.20
N ARG A 262 -26.62 -4.52 -13.61
CA ARG A 262 -27.26 -4.44 -14.94
C ARG A 262 -26.29 -4.67 -16.11
N GLY A 263 -25.31 -5.56 -15.93
CA GLY A 263 -24.32 -5.86 -16.97
C GLY A 263 -23.16 -4.86 -17.05
N GLU A 264 -22.99 -4.03 -16.02
CA GLU A 264 -21.91 -3.05 -15.91
C GLU A 264 -21.19 -3.22 -14.57
N ILE A 265 -19.86 -3.30 -14.62
CA ILE A 265 -19.01 -3.45 -13.44
C ILE A 265 -18.74 -2.07 -12.84
N THR A 266 -19.41 -1.76 -11.74
CA THR A 266 -19.30 -0.45 -11.08
C THR A 266 -18.17 -0.37 -10.06
N GLY A 267 -17.64 -1.51 -9.59
CA GLY A 267 -16.54 -1.57 -8.62
C GLY A 267 -15.28 -2.26 -9.17
N LEU A 268 -14.55 -2.98 -8.31
CA LEU A 268 -13.32 -3.72 -8.65
C LEU A 268 -12.16 -2.80 -9.09
N HIS A 269 -11.72 -1.97 -8.13
CA HIS A 269 -10.58 -1.05 -8.28
C HIS A 269 -9.37 -1.48 -7.45
N ASN A 270 -9.55 -2.36 -6.46
CA ASN A 270 -8.49 -2.81 -5.59
C ASN A 270 -7.61 -3.87 -6.28
N TRP A 271 -6.29 -3.68 -6.21
CA TRP A 271 -5.36 -4.54 -6.92
C TRP A 271 -5.26 -5.95 -6.34
N ILE A 272 -5.51 -6.14 -5.04
CA ILE A 272 -5.49 -7.46 -4.40
C ILE A 272 -6.67 -8.27 -4.93
N GLN A 273 -7.84 -7.66 -5.03
CA GLN A 273 -9.02 -8.28 -5.64
C GLN A 273 -8.79 -8.55 -7.14
N MET A 274 -8.25 -7.60 -7.91
CA MET A 274 -7.89 -7.86 -9.32
C MET A 274 -6.95 -9.05 -9.47
N TYR A 275 -5.90 -9.12 -8.66
CA TYR A 275 -4.95 -10.24 -8.67
C TYR A 275 -5.62 -11.58 -8.32
N SER A 276 -6.48 -11.61 -7.31
CA SER A 276 -7.22 -12.81 -6.91
C SER A 276 -8.16 -13.30 -8.02
N GLU A 277 -8.92 -12.38 -8.61
CA GLU A 277 -9.86 -12.68 -9.70
C GLU A 277 -9.14 -13.15 -10.98
N GLU A 278 -8.01 -12.53 -11.32
CA GLU A 278 -7.17 -12.93 -12.46
C GLU A 278 -6.58 -14.33 -12.24
N LYS A 279 -6.02 -14.60 -11.05
CA LYS A 279 -5.49 -15.92 -10.68
C LYS A 279 -6.56 -17.01 -10.70
N SER A 280 -7.82 -16.65 -10.44
CA SER A 280 -8.97 -17.56 -10.51
C SER A 280 -9.53 -17.77 -11.93
N GLY A 281 -9.02 -17.03 -12.92
CA GLY A 281 -9.49 -17.06 -14.31
C GLY A 281 -10.83 -16.38 -14.54
N ARG A 282 -11.29 -15.56 -13.58
CA ARG A 282 -12.54 -14.79 -13.69
C ARG A 282 -12.32 -13.39 -14.24
N LEU A 283 -11.11 -12.86 -14.13
CA LEU A 283 -10.71 -11.58 -14.71
C LEU A 283 -9.75 -11.82 -15.88
N ASP A 284 -10.05 -11.17 -17.01
CA ASP A 284 -9.24 -11.16 -18.23
C ASP A 284 -8.72 -9.74 -18.49
N TYR A 285 -7.43 -9.51 -18.25
CA TYR A 285 -6.80 -8.21 -18.46
C TYR A 285 -6.65 -7.93 -19.95
N MET A 286 -7.13 -6.76 -20.40
CA MET A 286 -7.18 -6.44 -21.84
C MET A 286 -6.24 -5.31 -22.28
N GLY A 287 -5.31 -4.89 -21.42
CA GLY A 287 -4.33 -3.83 -21.68
C GLY A 287 -4.56 -2.55 -20.87
N TYR A 288 -3.51 -1.74 -20.75
CA TYR A 288 -3.57 -0.46 -20.06
C TYR A 288 -4.20 0.63 -20.93
N ILE A 289 -4.76 1.64 -20.27
CA ILE A 289 -5.35 2.80 -20.90
C ILE A 289 -4.35 3.96 -20.87
N PHE A 290 -4.13 4.61 -22.02
CA PHE A 290 -3.24 5.76 -22.10
C PHE A 290 -3.72 6.92 -21.21
N PRO A 291 -2.84 7.52 -20.38
CA PRO A 291 -3.20 8.67 -19.56
C PRO A 291 -3.70 9.83 -20.41
N ARG A 292 -4.75 10.54 -20.00
CA ARG A 292 -5.33 11.64 -20.79
C ARG A 292 -4.41 12.86 -20.96
N LYS A 293 -3.49 13.09 -20.01
CA LYS A 293 -2.64 14.28 -19.94
C LYS A 293 -1.17 14.05 -20.31
N ARG A 294 -0.67 12.81 -20.30
CA ARG A 294 0.67 12.48 -20.80
C ARG A 294 0.54 12.19 -22.29
N GLY A 295 1.40 12.78 -23.12
CA GLY A 295 1.35 12.58 -24.57
C GLY A 295 1.49 11.11 -24.95
N TYR A 296 1.17 10.77 -26.20
CA TYR A 296 1.12 9.42 -26.78
C TYR A 296 2.40 8.56 -26.67
N GLU A 297 3.47 9.08 -26.07
CA GLU A 297 4.82 8.48 -26.07
C GLU A 297 5.25 7.92 -24.70
N ASP A 298 4.52 8.19 -23.60
CA ASP A 298 4.84 7.64 -22.29
C ASP A 298 4.07 6.34 -22.03
N THR A 299 4.68 5.23 -22.43
CA THR A 299 4.29 3.92 -21.90
C THR A 299 4.57 3.92 -20.39
N PRO A 300 3.59 3.64 -19.52
CA PRO A 300 3.84 3.55 -18.10
C PRO A 300 4.91 2.48 -17.84
N ALA A 301 5.83 2.76 -16.93
CA ALA A 301 6.78 1.74 -16.50
C ALA A 301 6.05 0.65 -15.71
N GLU A 302 6.52 -0.59 -15.76
CA GLU A 302 5.96 -1.69 -14.96
C GLU A 302 6.23 -1.51 -13.45
N THR A 303 7.00 -0.49 -13.08
CA THR A 303 7.18 -0.03 -11.70
C THR A 303 6.15 1.00 -11.26
N GLU A 304 5.27 1.47 -12.15
CA GLU A 304 4.20 2.41 -11.79
C GLU A 304 3.20 1.73 -10.82
N GLN A 305 2.81 2.46 -9.78
CA GLN A 305 1.93 1.99 -8.70
C GLN A 305 0.54 2.65 -8.78
N LEU A 306 0.26 3.34 -9.87
CA LEU A 306 -1.06 3.78 -10.28
C LEU A 306 -1.21 3.47 -11.77
N VAL A 307 -2.13 2.58 -12.09
CA VAL A 307 -2.39 2.16 -13.46
C VAL A 307 -3.85 2.33 -13.80
N THR A 308 -4.13 2.66 -15.05
CA THR A 308 -5.48 2.63 -15.60
C THR A 308 -5.56 1.48 -16.59
N VAL A 309 -6.50 0.56 -16.37
CA VAL A 309 -6.61 -0.70 -17.10
C VAL A 309 -8.04 -0.92 -17.60
N GLN A 310 -8.16 -1.77 -18.61
CA GLN A 310 -9.42 -2.36 -19.04
C GLN A 310 -9.33 -3.87 -18.85
N PHE A 311 -10.43 -4.48 -18.42
CA PHE A 311 -10.53 -5.92 -18.25
C PHE A 311 -11.96 -6.40 -18.41
N GLU A 312 -12.14 -7.69 -18.70
CA GLU A 312 -13.42 -8.38 -18.51
C GLU A 312 -13.42 -9.08 -17.16
N TRP A 313 -14.56 -9.08 -16.47
CA TRP A 313 -14.77 -9.83 -15.24
C TRP A 313 -16.07 -10.61 -15.33
N ASN A 314 -15.98 -11.95 -15.21
CA ASN A 314 -17.10 -12.87 -15.44
C ASN A 314 -17.83 -12.65 -16.79
N GLY A 315 -17.09 -12.25 -17.82
CA GLY A 315 -17.60 -11.99 -19.17
C GLY A 315 -18.28 -10.62 -19.36
N GLU A 316 -18.20 -9.74 -18.36
CA GLU A 316 -18.65 -8.34 -18.49
C GLU A 316 -17.45 -7.42 -18.62
N LEU A 317 -17.52 -6.46 -19.55
CA LEU A 317 -16.43 -5.52 -19.80
C LEU A 317 -16.46 -4.38 -18.79
N LYS A 318 -15.32 -4.11 -18.13
CA LYS A 318 -15.06 -2.86 -17.41
C LYS A 318 -14.17 -1.95 -18.26
N GLU A 319 -14.77 -0.92 -18.86
CA GLU A 319 -14.08 -0.07 -19.85
C GLU A 319 -12.83 0.62 -19.31
N ILE A 320 -12.90 1.14 -18.07
CA ILE A 320 -11.83 1.88 -17.41
C ILE A 320 -11.86 1.57 -15.92
N SER A 321 -10.74 1.11 -15.38
CA SER A 321 -10.48 1.03 -13.95
C SER A 321 -9.13 1.65 -13.64
N SER A 322 -9.09 2.67 -12.80
CA SER A 322 -7.82 3.13 -12.23
C SER A 322 -7.63 2.50 -10.86
N SER A 323 -6.40 2.06 -10.60
CA SER A 323 -6.07 1.25 -9.43
C SER A 323 -4.68 1.61 -8.91
N PHE A 324 -4.58 1.79 -7.60
CA PHE A 324 -3.29 1.74 -6.94
C PHE A 324 -2.80 0.29 -6.93
N VAL A 325 -1.53 0.05 -7.28
CA VAL A 325 -0.94 -1.29 -7.33
C VAL A 325 0.19 -1.40 -6.32
N GLY A 326 0.12 -2.45 -5.51
CA GLY A 326 1.12 -2.72 -4.46
C GLY A 326 0.92 -1.92 -3.18
N VAL A 327 -0.01 -0.96 -3.11
CA VAL A 327 -0.38 -0.30 -1.85
C VAL A 327 -1.00 -1.29 -0.87
N SER A 328 -0.88 -1.03 0.43
CA SER A 328 -1.48 -1.91 1.44
C SER A 328 -2.99 -1.70 1.58
N PRO A 329 -3.73 -2.70 2.11
CA PRO A 329 -5.16 -2.54 2.43
C PRO A 329 -5.44 -1.34 3.34
N GLU A 330 -4.61 -1.15 4.36
CA GLU A 330 -4.75 -0.06 5.33
C GLU A 330 -4.55 1.31 4.68
N PHE A 331 -3.72 1.45 3.64
CA PHE A 331 -3.58 2.72 2.92
C PHE A 331 -4.88 3.12 2.23
N GLU A 332 -5.50 2.22 1.48
CA GLU A 332 -6.76 2.51 0.79
C GLU A 332 -7.90 2.77 1.80
N ILE A 333 -8.00 1.95 2.87
CA ILE A 333 -8.97 2.19 3.95
C ILE A 333 -8.75 3.56 4.60
N ALA A 334 -7.50 3.92 4.94
CA ALA A 334 -7.18 5.20 5.56
C ALA A 334 -7.53 6.38 4.65
N LEU A 335 -7.09 6.32 3.39
CA LEU A 335 -7.31 7.36 2.40
C LEU A 335 -8.81 7.61 2.16
N TYR A 336 -9.57 6.55 1.91
CA TYR A 336 -10.99 6.67 1.62
C TYR A 336 -11.79 7.06 2.88
N THR A 337 -11.43 6.56 4.07
CA THR A 337 -12.06 6.96 5.33
C THR A 337 -11.83 8.44 5.63
N LEU A 338 -10.58 8.91 5.46
CA LEU A 338 -10.20 10.30 5.70
C LEU A 338 -11.02 11.24 4.81
N LEU A 339 -11.06 10.98 3.51
CA LEU A 339 -11.81 11.81 2.56
C LEU A 339 -13.32 11.72 2.78
N PHE A 340 -13.84 10.53 3.06
CA PHE A 340 -15.26 10.31 3.36
C PHE A 340 -15.73 11.12 4.57
N LEU A 341 -15.01 11.06 5.69
CA LEU A 341 -15.38 11.77 6.91
C LEU A 341 -15.19 13.29 6.82
N LEU A 342 -14.32 13.76 5.92
CA LEU A 342 -14.15 15.18 5.59
C LEU A 342 -15.16 15.70 4.54
N ASP A 343 -16.14 14.88 4.12
CA ASP A 343 -17.09 15.18 3.03
C ASP A 343 -16.40 15.55 1.70
N GLN A 344 -15.26 14.91 1.39
CA GLN A 344 -14.44 15.15 0.21
C GLN A 344 -14.75 14.15 -0.92
N GLU A 345 -15.81 14.40 -1.70
CA GLU A 345 -16.29 13.43 -2.70
C GLU A 345 -15.39 13.31 -3.95
N LYS A 346 -14.69 14.38 -4.35
CA LYS A 346 -13.75 14.38 -5.49
C LYS A 346 -12.59 15.30 -5.20
N THR A 347 -11.46 14.73 -4.85
CA THR A 347 -10.29 15.50 -4.38
C THR A 347 -9.07 15.12 -5.19
N ILE A 348 -8.37 16.15 -5.69
CA ILE A 348 -7.07 15.97 -6.32
C ILE A 348 -6.03 15.96 -5.20
N VAL A 349 -5.30 14.87 -5.08
CA VAL A 349 -4.27 14.66 -4.06
C VAL A 349 -3.00 14.18 -4.73
N ASP A 350 -1.88 14.34 -4.03
CA ASP A 350 -0.64 13.69 -4.39
C ASP A 350 -0.49 12.42 -3.53
N CYS A 351 -0.12 11.32 -4.18
CA CYS A 351 0.20 10.05 -3.55
C CYS A 351 1.56 9.60 -4.10
N GLY A 352 2.64 9.97 -3.41
CA GLY A 352 4.00 9.79 -3.91
C GLY A 352 4.22 10.60 -5.20
N PRO A 353 4.65 9.99 -6.31
CA PRO A 353 4.85 10.68 -7.58
C PRO A 353 3.53 10.88 -8.38
N TYR A 354 2.41 10.37 -7.88
CA TYR A 354 1.14 10.34 -8.62
C TYR A 354 0.24 11.48 -8.19
N ARG A 355 -0.20 12.28 -9.16
CA ARG A 355 -1.32 13.22 -8.99
C ARG A 355 -2.62 12.49 -9.31
N VAL A 356 -3.46 12.28 -8.31
CA VAL A 356 -4.62 11.39 -8.37
C VAL A 356 -5.89 12.14 -8.03
N GLN A 357 -6.96 11.92 -8.80
CA GLN A 357 -8.30 12.27 -8.34
C GLN A 357 -8.87 11.10 -7.55
N VAL A 358 -8.96 11.24 -6.23
CA VAL A 358 -9.68 10.25 -5.42
C VAL A 358 -11.14 10.63 -5.39
N THR A 359 -12.00 9.69 -5.78
CA THR A 359 -13.45 9.85 -5.73
C THR A 359 -13.98 9.04 -4.56
N THR A 360 -14.75 9.64 -3.67
CA THR A 360 -15.49 8.96 -2.59
C THR A 360 -16.98 9.31 -2.69
N TYR A 361 -17.79 8.39 -3.20
CA TYR A 361 -19.23 8.60 -3.32
C TYR A 361 -19.90 8.47 -1.95
N ILE A 362 -20.59 9.52 -1.51
CA ILE A 362 -21.27 9.56 -0.22
C ILE A 362 -22.77 9.42 -0.45
N PHE A 363 -23.34 8.31 0.04
CA PHE A 363 -24.78 8.13 0.12
C PHE A 363 -25.31 8.68 1.45
N ARG A 364 -26.45 9.37 1.41
CA ARG A 364 -27.07 9.97 2.60
C ARG A 364 -28.52 9.49 2.71
N GLU A 365 -28.84 8.81 3.81
CA GLU A 365 -30.18 8.29 4.10
C GLU A 365 -30.48 8.43 5.59
N ASP A 366 -31.69 8.90 5.91
CA ASP A 366 -32.17 9.14 7.28
C ASP A 366 -31.19 9.93 8.17
N GLY A 367 -30.47 10.89 7.58
CA GLY A 367 -29.48 11.71 8.26
C GLY A 367 -28.15 11.01 8.57
N LYS A 368 -27.97 9.76 8.13
CA LYS A 368 -26.71 9.02 8.18
C LYS A 368 -25.98 9.10 6.84
N LYS A 369 -24.65 8.99 6.90
CA LYS A 369 -23.77 8.95 5.72
C LYS A 369 -23.23 7.53 5.57
N TYR A 370 -23.12 7.07 4.33
CA TYR A 370 -22.58 5.77 3.99
C TYR A 370 -21.60 5.92 2.82
N ILE A 371 -20.51 5.17 2.85
CA ILE A 371 -19.58 5.12 1.72
C ILE A 371 -20.16 4.22 0.64
N GLY A 372 -20.40 4.79 -0.52
CA GLY A 372 -21.02 4.11 -1.65
C GLY A 372 -20.02 3.46 -2.59
N SER A 373 -18.96 4.16 -2.96
CA SER A 373 -17.85 3.66 -3.76
C SER A 373 -16.65 4.60 -3.59
N ALA A 374 -15.44 4.07 -3.66
CA ALA A 374 -14.23 4.86 -3.53
C ALA A 374 -13.14 4.29 -4.42
N PHE A 375 -12.48 5.14 -5.19
CA PHE A 375 -11.45 4.71 -6.14
C PHE A 375 -10.56 5.87 -6.59
N PRO A 376 -9.31 5.58 -6.99
CA PRO A 376 -8.47 6.58 -7.64
C PRO A 376 -8.89 6.75 -9.10
N GLY A 377 -8.54 7.90 -9.66
CA GLY A 377 -8.69 8.22 -11.08
C GLY A 377 -7.60 9.18 -11.52
N GLU A 378 -7.51 9.43 -12.82
CA GLU A 378 -6.55 10.39 -13.36
C GLU A 378 -6.82 11.81 -12.82
N GLY A 379 -5.80 12.44 -12.22
CA GLY A 379 -5.84 13.79 -11.66
C GLY A 379 -5.49 14.92 -12.62
#